data_AF-A0A6N4QA59-F1
#
_entry.id   AF-A0A6N4QA59-F1
#
_cell.length_a   1.000
_cell.length_b   1.000
_cell.length_c   1.000
_cell.angle_alpha   90.00
_cell.angle_beta   90.00
_cell.angle_gamma   90.00
#
_symmetry.space_group_name_H-M   'P 1'
#
loop_
_entity.id
_entity.type
_entity.pdbx_description
1 polymer ?
#
loop_
_entity_poly.entity_id
_entity_poly.type
_entity_poly.pdbx_seq_one_letter_code
_entity_poly.pdbx_strand_id
1 'polypeptide(L)'
;MNPKIKITIQFIFSHLCAYLLVSIPYFQLVMKEYYEGDTAVFRWFLVTASDGAAWSRAMSWLFPALIFQAVLMVSFLILIWDWFCLQTFGKQMFVLVWMRTVLGGLAAISPAVGSLEGMVFMIPEISISIHLYVAFEIFLQSVVQAGIFLGLVNRWKTNSKTD
;
A
#
# COMPACT_ATOMS: atom_id res chain seq x y z
N MET A 1 -20.03 -12.03 14.98
CA MET A 1 -19.70 -11.41 13.68
C MET A 1 -19.12 -12.48 12.76
N ASN A 2 -19.49 -12.52 11.48
CA ASN A 2 -18.96 -13.48 10.52
C ASN A 2 -17.41 -13.36 10.43
N PRO A 3 -16.63 -14.46 10.57
CA PRO A 3 -15.17 -14.42 10.53
C PRO A 3 -14.60 -13.69 9.30
N LYS A 4 -15.23 -13.85 8.14
CA LYS A 4 -14.81 -13.18 6.89
C LYS A 4 -14.97 -11.67 6.98
N ILE A 5 -16.09 -11.19 7.53
CA ILE A 5 -16.34 -9.76 7.76
C ILE A 5 -15.29 -9.19 8.72
N LYS A 6 -14.95 -9.94 9.78
CA LYS A 6 -13.91 -9.53 10.74
C LYS A 6 -12.56 -9.34 10.04
N ILE A 7 -12.14 -10.34 9.26
CA ILE A 7 -10.89 -10.32 8.50
C ILE A 7 -10.86 -9.12 7.55
N THR A 8 -11.94 -8.88 6.81
CA THR A 8 -12.09 -7.73 5.92
C THR A 8 -11.87 -6.41 6.66
N ILE A 9 -12.55 -6.21 7.80
CA ILE A 9 -12.42 -4.97 8.58
C ILE A 9 -10.98 -4.79 9.09
N GLN A 10 -10.38 -5.85 9.64
CA GLN A 10 -9.00 -5.81 10.13
C GLN A 10 -8.00 -5.51 9.02
N PHE A 11 -8.22 -6.08 7.83
CA PHE A 11 -7.37 -5.85 6.67
C PHE A 11 -7.49 -4.41 6.18
N ILE A 12 -8.70 -3.89 5.98
CA ILE A 12 -8.94 -2.48 5.60
C ILE A 12 -8.28 -1.54 6.61
N PHE A 13 -8.50 -1.77 7.91
CA PHE A 13 -7.90 -0.97 8.96
C PHE A 13 -6.36 -0.99 8.88
N SER A 14 -5.75 -2.17 8.79
CA SER A 14 -4.29 -2.29 8.66
C SER A 14 -3.74 -1.60 7.40
N HIS A 15 -4.49 -1.66 6.30
CA HIS A 15 -4.11 -1.09 5.01
C HIS A 15 -4.09 0.44 5.08
N LEU A 16 -5.13 1.03 5.67
CA LEU A 16 -5.25 2.48 5.88
C LEU A 16 -4.22 2.99 6.90
N CYS A 17 -4.02 2.29 8.01
CA CYS A 17 -2.99 2.64 8.99
C CYS A 17 -1.59 2.62 8.36
N ALA A 18 -1.27 1.61 7.55
CA ALA A 18 0.03 1.54 6.89
C ALA A 18 0.25 2.71 5.93
N TYR A 19 -0.78 3.12 5.18
CA TYR A 19 -0.72 4.31 4.34
C TYR A 19 -0.39 5.55 5.19
N LEU A 20 -1.13 5.79 6.27
CA LEU A 20 -0.91 6.96 7.13
C LEU A 20 0.47 6.95 7.80
N LEU A 21 0.88 5.80 8.35
CA LEU A 21 2.11 5.67 9.12
C LEU A 21 3.38 5.68 8.27
N VAL A 22 3.27 5.33 6.98
CA VAL A 22 4.43 5.30 6.07
C VAL A 22 4.40 6.48 5.11
N SER A 23 3.31 6.69 4.37
CA SER A 23 3.28 7.71 3.31
C SER A 23 3.39 9.13 3.86
N ILE A 24 2.82 9.44 5.02
CA ILE A 24 2.94 10.79 5.58
C ILE A 24 4.39 11.10 5.98
N PRO A 25 5.08 10.28 6.80
CA PRO A 25 6.49 10.51 7.09
C PRO A 25 7.39 10.43 5.86
N TYR A 26 7.15 9.46 4.96
CA TYR A 26 7.97 9.27 3.77
C TYR A 26 7.85 10.46 2.81
N PHE A 27 6.64 11.02 2.68
CA PHE A 27 6.44 12.27 1.97
C PHE A 27 7.29 13.39 2.57
N GLN A 28 7.21 13.63 3.88
CA GLN A 28 7.93 14.74 4.52
C GLN A 28 9.45 14.59 4.50
N LEU A 29 9.96 13.35 4.60
CA LEU A 29 11.38 13.08 4.82
C LEU A 29 12.15 12.71 3.53
N VAL A 30 11.46 12.15 2.53
CA VAL A 30 12.11 11.61 1.33
C VAL A 30 11.52 12.20 0.06
N MET A 31 10.19 12.27 -0.06
CA MET A 31 9.57 12.56 -1.35
C MET A 31 9.25 14.03 -1.62
N LYS A 32 9.26 14.88 -0.59
CA LYS A 32 8.74 16.26 -0.69
C LYS A 32 9.35 17.06 -1.84
N GLU A 33 10.67 16.96 -2.03
CA GLU A 33 11.41 17.67 -3.08
C GLU A 33 11.01 17.27 -4.52
N TYR A 34 10.44 16.07 -4.68
CA TYR A 34 9.95 15.59 -5.98
C TYR A 34 8.52 16.08 -6.27
N TYR A 35 7.76 16.45 -5.23
CA TYR A 35 6.40 17.02 -5.34
C TYR A 35 6.39 18.54 -5.35
N GLU A 36 7.30 19.18 -4.62
CA GLU A 36 7.33 20.62 -4.36
C GLU A 36 8.71 21.22 -4.63
N GLY A 37 8.73 22.46 -5.13
CA GLY A 37 9.97 23.22 -5.41
C GLY A 37 10.32 23.27 -6.90
N ASP A 38 11.52 23.80 -7.18
CA ASP A 38 12.00 24.05 -8.54
C ASP A 38 12.40 22.75 -9.28
N THR A 39 12.66 21.67 -8.54
CA THR A 39 13.04 20.34 -9.04
C THR A 39 11.88 19.33 -8.99
N ALA A 40 10.64 19.80 -8.85
CA ALA A 40 9.46 18.96 -8.63
C ALA A 40 9.06 18.17 -9.90
N VAL A 41 9.76 17.06 -10.13
CA VAL A 41 9.57 16.18 -11.29
C VAL A 41 8.18 15.54 -11.32
N PHE A 42 7.48 15.40 -10.20
CA PHE A 42 6.17 14.75 -10.17
C PHE A 42 5.03 15.65 -10.68
N ARG A 43 5.24 16.96 -10.76
CA ARG A 43 4.24 17.89 -11.30
C ARG A 43 3.89 17.63 -12.77
N TRP A 44 4.78 16.95 -13.51
CA TRP A 44 4.60 16.68 -14.93
C TRP A 44 3.59 15.56 -15.22
N PHE A 45 3.25 14.73 -14.22
CA PHE A 45 2.39 13.56 -14.43
C PHE A 45 1.47 13.22 -13.24
N LEU A 46 1.70 13.78 -12.06
CA LEU A 46 0.79 13.68 -10.92
C LEU A 46 0.02 14.99 -10.73
N VAL A 47 -1.21 14.84 -10.26
CA VAL A 47 -1.92 15.93 -9.62
C VAL A 47 -1.16 16.30 -8.35
N THR A 48 -0.75 17.55 -8.22
CA THR A 48 -0.05 18.07 -7.03
C THR A 48 -0.80 19.26 -6.44
N ALA A 49 -0.41 19.69 -5.25
CA ALA A 49 -1.01 20.83 -4.56
C ALA A 49 -0.92 22.17 -5.33
N SER A 50 -0.11 22.25 -6.40
CA SER A 50 -0.07 23.45 -7.25
C SER A 50 -1.36 23.66 -8.06
N ASP A 51 -2.09 22.59 -8.38
CA ASP A 51 -3.44 22.66 -8.97
C ASP A 51 -4.48 22.31 -7.90
N GLY A 52 -4.91 23.32 -7.13
CA GLY A 52 -5.78 23.12 -5.97
C GLY A 52 -7.12 22.46 -6.28
N ALA A 53 -7.68 22.67 -7.48
CA ALA A 53 -8.96 22.08 -7.86
C ALA A 53 -8.82 20.60 -8.20
N ALA A 54 -7.81 20.24 -9.00
CA ALA A 54 -7.51 18.85 -9.30
C ALA A 54 -7.07 18.10 -8.04
N TRP A 55 -6.24 18.71 -7.20
CA TRP A 55 -5.74 18.12 -5.95
C TRP A 55 -6.86 17.81 -4.97
N SER A 56 -7.77 18.75 -4.74
CA SER A 56 -8.93 18.54 -3.87
C SER A 56 -9.79 17.35 -4.34
N ARG A 57 -9.99 17.23 -5.65
CA ARG A 57 -10.71 16.09 -6.24
C ARG A 57 -9.95 14.77 -6.06
N ALA A 58 -8.63 14.76 -6.24
CA ALA A 58 -7.83 13.56 -6.03
C ALA A 58 -7.89 13.12 -4.55
N MET A 59 -7.79 14.06 -3.61
CA MET A 59 -7.85 13.77 -2.17
C MET A 59 -9.22 13.25 -1.73
N SER A 60 -10.33 13.70 -2.34
CA SER A 60 -11.66 13.17 -2.00
C SER A 60 -11.86 11.72 -2.46
N TRP A 61 -11.18 11.30 -3.53
CA TRP A 61 -11.20 9.92 -4.04
C TRP A 61 -10.15 9.02 -3.41
N LEU A 62 -9.08 9.57 -2.81
CA LEU A 62 -7.97 8.80 -2.25
C LEU A 62 -8.46 7.76 -1.23
N PHE A 63 -9.24 8.19 -0.23
CA PHE A 63 -9.69 7.30 0.83
C PHE A 63 -10.66 6.20 0.31
N PRO A 64 -11.68 6.53 -0.51
CA PRO A 64 -12.49 5.51 -1.20
C PRO A 64 -11.66 4.51 -2.02
N ALA A 65 -10.66 5.00 -2.78
CA ALA A 65 -9.80 4.15 -3.59
C ALA A 65 -8.97 3.17 -2.74
N LEU A 66 -8.40 3.63 -1.62
CA LEU A 66 -7.66 2.79 -0.68
C LEU A 66 -8.55 1.71 -0.05
N ILE A 67 -9.79 2.04 0.30
CA ILE A 67 -10.75 1.05 0.81
C ILE A 67 -11.05 0.01 -0.28
N PHE A 68 -11.34 0.45 -1.51
CA PHE A 68 -11.64 -0.46 -2.60
C PHE A 68 -10.47 -1.39 -2.91
N GLN A 69 -9.23 -0.86 -2.93
CA GLN A 69 -8.02 -1.66 -3.08
C GLN A 69 -7.88 -2.71 -1.98
N ALA A 70 -8.11 -2.32 -0.72
CA ALA A 70 -8.06 -3.24 0.41
C ALA A 70 -9.13 -4.36 0.31
N VAL A 71 -10.33 -4.03 -0.16
CA VAL A 71 -11.41 -5.01 -0.41
C VAL A 71 -11.01 -6.02 -1.49
N LEU A 72 -10.41 -5.56 -2.59
CA LEU A 72 -9.92 -6.44 -3.65
C LEU A 72 -8.84 -7.38 -3.11
N MET A 73 -7.84 -6.85 -2.39
CA MET A 73 -6.76 -7.66 -1.83
C MET A 73 -7.27 -8.68 -0.80
N VAL A 74 -8.15 -8.27 0.11
CA VAL A 74 -8.66 -9.20 1.15
C VAL A 74 -9.60 -10.24 0.57
N SER A 75 -10.31 -9.95 -0.52
CA SER A 75 -11.14 -10.96 -1.19
C SER A 75 -10.29 -12.14 -1.70
N PHE A 76 -9.11 -11.85 -2.27
CA PHE A 76 -8.13 -12.88 -2.64
C PHE A 76 -7.60 -13.62 -1.40
N LEU A 77 -7.23 -12.90 -0.34
CA LEU A 77 -6.75 -13.51 0.90
C LEU A 77 -7.80 -14.45 1.53
N ILE A 78 -9.08 -14.11 1.46
CA ILE A 78 -10.18 -14.94 1.96
C ILE A 78 -10.27 -16.27 1.21
N LEU A 79 -9.99 -16.30 -0.10
CA LEU A 79 -10.00 -17.54 -0.89
C LEU A 79 -8.93 -18.53 -0.43
N ILE A 80 -7.78 -18.03 0.05
CA ILE A 80 -6.66 -18.85 0.51
C ILE A 80 -6.52 -18.86 2.04
N TRP A 81 -7.55 -18.43 2.78
CA TRP A 81 -7.45 -18.13 4.20
C TRP A 81 -7.06 -19.34 5.06
N ASP A 82 -7.67 -20.49 4.79
CA ASP A 82 -7.41 -21.71 5.56
C ASP A 82 -5.96 -22.17 5.39
N TRP A 83 -5.47 -22.16 4.14
CA TRP A 83 -4.06 -22.43 3.84
C TRP A 83 -3.13 -21.40 4.50
N PHE A 84 -3.49 -20.12 4.43
CA PHE A 84 -2.73 -19.01 5.00
C PHE A 84 -2.58 -19.16 6.52
N CYS A 85 -3.62 -19.60 7.22
CA CYS A 85 -3.62 -19.79 8.66
C CYS A 85 -2.72 -20.94 9.13
N LEU A 86 -2.42 -21.92 8.27
CA LEU A 86 -1.52 -23.05 8.55
C LEU A 86 -0.05 -22.69 8.34
N GLN A 87 0.26 -21.55 7.71
CA GLN A 87 1.62 -21.15 7.45
C GLN A 87 2.30 -20.53 8.67
N THR A 88 3.64 -20.62 8.69
CA THR A 88 4.48 -19.88 9.66
C THR A 88 4.31 -18.37 9.49
N PHE A 89 4.54 -17.60 10.56
CA PHE A 89 4.48 -16.14 10.54
C PHE A 89 5.29 -15.51 9.39
N GLY A 90 6.50 -16.00 9.12
CA GLY A 90 7.35 -15.50 8.02
C GLY A 90 6.71 -15.67 6.64
N LYS A 91 6.08 -16.82 6.38
CA LYS A 91 5.32 -17.06 5.14
C LYS A 91 4.07 -16.19 5.05
N GLN A 92 3.37 -15.99 6.16
CA GLN A 92 2.20 -15.09 6.21
C GLN A 92 2.61 -13.64 5.88
N MET A 93 3.67 -13.15 6.52
CA MET A 93 4.27 -11.86 6.22
C MET A 93 4.65 -11.76 4.74
N PHE A 94 5.37 -12.75 4.22
CA PHE A 94 5.78 -12.79 2.82
C PHE A 94 4.59 -12.69 1.87
N VAL A 95 3.53 -13.49 2.06
CA VAL A 95 2.34 -13.46 1.20
C VAL A 95 1.67 -12.09 1.22
N LEU A 96 1.51 -11.48 2.39
CA LEU A 96 0.89 -10.16 2.52
C LEU A 96 1.74 -9.06 1.88
N VAL A 97 3.06 -9.09 2.13
CA VAL A 97 4.01 -8.14 1.56
C VAL A 97 4.05 -8.26 0.05
N TRP A 98 4.20 -9.49 -0.46
CA TRP A 98 4.21 -9.78 -1.88
C TRP A 98 2.93 -9.33 -2.56
N MET A 99 1.76 -9.64 -1.98
CA MET A 99 0.47 -9.26 -2.54
C MET A 99 0.34 -7.74 -2.70
N ARG A 100 0.74 -6.94 -1.71
CA ARG A 100 0.67 -5.48 -1.81
C ARG A 100 1.78 -4.88 -2.67
N THR A 101 3.03 -5.33 -2.52
CA THR A 101 4.17 -4.75 -3.24
C THR A 101 4.13 -5.09 -4.73
N VAL A 102 3.85 -6.35 -5.07
CA VAL A 102 3.88 -6.82 -6.45
C VAL A 102 2.57 -6.47 -7.16
N LEU A 103 1.42 -6.95 -6.65
CA LEU A 103 0.14 -6.72 -7.34
C LEU A 103 -0.36 -5.28 -7.19
N GLY A 104 -0.12 -4.67 -6.02
CA GLY A 104 -0.57 -3.31 -5.74
C GLY A 104 0.37 -2.21 -6.23
N GLY A 105 1.58 -2.56 -6.67
CA GLY A 105 2.62 -1.59 -7.04
C GLY A 105 3.35 -1.95 -8.33
N LEU A 106 4.28 -2.90 -8.26
CA LEU A 106 5.20 -3.20 -9.36
C LEU A 106 4.50 -3.63 -10.66
N ALA A 107 3.48 -4.48 -10.54
CA ALA A 107 2.73 -5.03 -11.67
C ALA A 107 1.45 -4.23 -12.01
N ALA A 108 1.35 -2.99 -11.54
CA ALA A 108 0.23 -2.11 -11.90
C ALA A 108 0.30 -1.73 -13.40
N ILE A 109 -0.85 -1.82 -14.09
CA ILE A 109 -0.99 -1.62 -15.55
C ILE A 109 -0.83 -0.16 -15.96
N SER A 110 -1.09 0.81 -15.08
CA SER A 110 -0.91 2.21 -15.44
C SER A 110 0.55 2.60 -15.23
N PRO A 111 1.23 3.24 -16.21
CA PRO A 111 2.55 3.80 -16.01
C PRO A 111 2.52 4.79 -14.85
N ALA A 112 3.13 4.39 -13.73
CA ALA A 112 3.24 5.20 -12.53
C ALA A 112 4.67 5.10 -11.99
N VAL A 113 5.14 6.16 -11.35
CA VAL A 113 6.44 6.11 -10.67
C VAL A 113 6.39 5.00 -9.61
N GLY A 114 7.38 4.10 -9.64
CA GLY A 114 7.41 2.90 -8.80
C GLY A 114 6.81 1.62 -9.41
N SER A 115 6.10 1.69 -10.55
CA SER A 115 5.70 0.50 -11.33
C SER A 115 6.78 0.11 -12.35
N LEU A 116 6.78 -1.16 -12.78
CA LEU A 116 7.72 -1.64 -13.81
C LEU A 116 7.47 -0.99 -15.17
N GLU A 117 6.20 -0.78 -15.54
CA GLU A 117 5.88 -0.07 -16.78
C GLU A 117 6.31 1.40 -16.70
N GLY A 118 6.08 2.07 -15.57
CA GLY A 118 6.57 3.43 -15.35
C GLY A 118 8.09 3.52 -15.49
N MET A 119 8.85 2.55 -14.96
CA MET A 119 10.31 2.50 -15.11
C MET A 119 10.78 2.39 -16.56
N VAL A 120 9.94 1.92 -17.49
CA VAL A 120 10.26 1.84 -18.92
C VAL A 120 9.83 3.10 -19.64
N PHE A 121 8.59 3.55 -19.40
CA PHE A 121 7.98 4.64 -20.16
C PHE A 121 8.34 6.04 -19.65
N MET A 122 8.86 6.18 -18.43
CA MET A 122 9.26 7.47 -17.83
C MET A 122 10.79 7.65 -17.73
N ILE A 123 11.59 6.81 -18.43
CA ILE A 123 13.07 6.90 -18.43
C ILE A 123 13.59 8.31 -18.77
N PRO A 124 13.04 9.02 -19.77
CA PRO A 124 13.54 10.35 -20.12
C PRO A 124 13.30 11.39 -19.02
N GLU A 125 12.24 11.24 -18.22
CA GLU A 125 11.78 12.24 -17.25
C GLU A 125 12.15 11.91 -15.81
N ILE A 126 12.30 10.62 -15.47
CA ILE A 126 12.49 10.14 -14.11
C ILE A 126 13.67 9.19 -14.01
N SER A 127 14.60 9.52 -13.13
CA SER A 127 15.75 8.67 -12.87
C SER A 127 15.33 7.38 -12.17
N ILE A 128 16.09 6.31 -12.40
CA ILE A 128 15.86 5.01 -11.77
C ILE A 128 15.84 5.10 -10.23
N SER A 129 16.61 6.02 -9.63
CA SER A 129 16.63 6.23 -8.18
C SER A 129 15.28 6.66 -7.63
N ILE A 130 14.55 7.52 -8.34
CA ILE A 130 13.22 7.99 -7.93
C ILE A 130 12.21 6.85 -8.03
N HIS A 131 12.28 6.03 -9.09
CA HIS A 131 11.47 4.81 -9.17
C HIS A 131 11.74 3.86 -7.99
N LEU A 132 13.01 3.69 -7.61
CA LEU A 132 13.39 2.86 -6.47
C LEU A 132 12.90 3.45 -5.14
N TYR A 133 12.92 4.77 -4.96
CA TYR A 133 12.34 5.41 -3.77
C TYR A 133 10.83 5.17 -3.66
N VAL A 134 10.08 5.26 -4.76
CA VAL A 134 8.63 4.98 -4.71
C VAL A 134 8.36 3.49 -4.50
N ALA A 135 9.10 2.60 -5.17
CA ALA A 135 8.99 1.16 -4.95
C ALA A 135 9.31 0.78 -3.49
N PHE A 136 10.30 1.45 -2.89
CA PHE A 136 10.66 1.26 -1.49
C PHE A 136 9.56 1.74 -0.52
N GLU A 137 8.90 2.86 -0.81
CA GLU A 137 7.74 3.31 -0.03
C GLU A 137 6.62 2.26 -0.04
N ILE A 138 6.27 1.74 -1.22
CA ILE A 138 5.24 0.71 -1.39
C ILE A 138 5.62 -0.55 -0.59
N PHE A 139 6.90 -0.94 -0.64
CA PHE A 139 7.41 -2.06 0.14
C PHE A 139 7.27 -1.81 1.65
N LEU A 140 7.67 -0.65 2.15
CA LEU A 140 7.53 -0.28 3.57
C LEU A 140 6.06 -0.28 4.03
N GLN A 141 5.16 0.30 3.23
CA GLN A 141 3.71 0.24 3.49
C GLN A 141 3.24 -1.21 3.59
N SER A 142 3.74 -2.09 2.71
CA SER A 142 3.38 -3.51 2.70
C SER A 142 3.84 -4.24 3.97
N VAL A 143 5.06 -3.98 4.42
CA VAL A 143 5.61 -4.56 5.66
C VAL A 143 4.82 -4.08 6.88
N VAL A 144 4.54 -2.78 6.99
CA VAL A 144 3.78 -2.20 8.10
C VAL A 144 2.35 -2.74 8.12
N GLN A 145 1.67 -2.79 6.97
CA GLN A 145 0.34 -3.38 6.88
C GLN A 145 0.36 -4.83 7.37
N ALA A 146 1.27 -5.66 6.84
CA ALA A 146 1.34 -7.07 7.18
C ALA A 146 1.56 -7.28 8.68
N GLY A 147 2.46 -6.48 9.28
CA GLY A 147 2.71 -6.49 10.72
C GLY A 147 1.48 -6.14 11.55
N ILE A 148 0.76 -5.05 11.19
CA ILE A 148 -0.47 -4.63 11.88
C ILE A 148 -1.54 -5.71 11.74
N PHE A 149 -1.80 -6.19 10.52
CA PHE A 149 -2.83 -7.19 10.25
C PHE A 149 -2.58 -8.49 11.02
N LEU A 150 -1.37 -9.04 10.93
CA LEU A 150 -1.04 -10.27 11.65
C LEU A 150 -1.03 -10.07 13.16
N GLY A 151 -0.63 -8.90 13.65
CA GLY A 151 -0.77 -8.55 15.07
C GLY A 151 -2.23 -8.57 15.53
N LEU A 152 -3.13 -8.01 14.72
CA LEU A 152 -4.58 -8.01 14.98
C LEU A 152 -5.23 -9.38 14.84
N VAL A 153 -4.72 -10.28 14.00
CA VAL A 153 -5.26 -11.63 13.85
C VAL A 153 -4.72 -12.57 14.94
N ASN A 154 -3.42 -12.49 15.26
CA ASN A 154 -2.76 -13.42 16.18
C ASN A 154 -3.07 -13.16 17.66
N ARG A 155 -3.27 -11.89 18.08
CA ARG A 155 -3.70 -11.57 19.46
C ARG A 155 -5.03 -12.23 19.86
N TRP A 156 -5.80 -12.69 18.89
CA TRP A 156 -7.10 -13.33 19.13
C TRP A 156 -7.01 -14.87 19.16
N LYS A 157 -6.02 -15.48 18.51
CA LYS A 157 -5.75 -16.93 18.67
C LYS A 157 -5.34 -17.28 20.09
N THR A 158 -4.69 -16.35 20.81
CA THR A 158 -4.32 -16.51 22.22
C THR A 158 -5.52 -16.38 23.15
N ASN A 159 -6.50 -15.52 22.85
CA ASN A 159 -7.68 -15.32 23.69
C ASN A 159 -8.75 -16.40 23.53
N SER A 160 -8.72 -17.20 22.45
CA SER A 160 -9.68 -18.31 22.23
C SER A 160 -9.22 -19.64 22.83
N LYS A 161 -8.14 -19.66 23.62
CA LYS A 161 -7.61 -20.85 24.31
C LYS A 161 -7.74 -20.76 25.83
N THR A 162 -8.42 -19.73 26.34
CA THR A 162 -8.61 -19.46 27.76
C THR A 162 -10.05 -19.64 28.25
N ASP A 163 -10.90 -20.27 27.45
CA ASP A 163 -12.25 -20.69 27.83
C ASP A 163 -12.38 -22.21 27.75
#